data_AF-A0AB74QIA6-F1
#
_entry.id   AF-A0AB74QIA6-F1
#
_cell.length_a   1.000
_cell.length_b   1.000
_cell.length_c   1.000
_cell.angle_alpha   90.00
_cell.angle_beta   90.00
_cell.angle_gamma   90.00
#
_symmetry.space_group_name_H-M   'P 1'
#
loop_
_entity.id
_entity.type
_entity.pdbx_description
1 polymer ?
#
loop_
_entity_poly.entity_id
_entity_poly.type
_entity_poly.pdbx_seq_one_letter_code
_entity_poly.pdbx_strand_id
1 'polypeptide(L)'
;MSMTEKIDELLNSKNITKSQLSKESGIPYTTISGFYVKGTDNVKLSTLKKLADYFQCSLDYLVYDDVGLNENIVFNGYINMFAKLNREEKELTYKAIRILYKNKEGINYIGN
;
A
#
# COMPACT_ATOMS: atom_id res chain seq x y z
N MET A 1 -7.23 -3.34 7.83
CA MET A 1 -7.31 -1.87 7.86
C MET A 1 -8.57 -1.40 7.14
N SER A 2 -9.33 -0.50 7.74
CA SER A 2 -10.47 0.19 7.12
C SER A 2 -10.05 1.11 5.98
N MET A 3 -10.99 1.46 5.08
CA MET A 3 -10.75 2.42 3.99
C MET A 3 -10.23 3.77 4.49
N THR A 4 -10.75 4.29 5.61
CA THR A 4 -10.32 5.59 6.18
C THR A 4 -8.89 5.55 6.71
N GLU A 5 -8.46 4.44 7.31
CA GLU A 5 -7.07 4.27 7.77
C GLU A 5 -6.11 4.24 6.58
N LYS A 6 -6.46 3.55 5.50
CA LYS A 6 -5.66 3.52 4.27
C LYS A 6 -5.57 4.90 3.63
N ILE A 7 -6.67 5.67 3.62
CA ILE A 7 -6.65 7.05 3.14
C ILE A 7 -5.70 7.90 3.99
N ASP A 8 -5.74 7.77 5.33
CA ASP A 8 -4.84 8.53 6.21
C ASP A 8 -3.37 8.16 5.99
N GLU A 9 -3.04 6.87 5.81
CA GLU A 9 -1.68 6.45 5.45
C GLU A 9 -1.22 7.03 4.11
N LEU A 10 -2.08 6.99 3.10
CA LEU A 10 -1.78 7.52 1.78
C LEU A 10 -1.58 9.04 1.81
N LEU A 11 -2.38 9.77 2.58
CA LEU A 11 -2.22 11.21 2.81
C LEU A 11 -0.86 11.51 3.46
N ASN A 12 -0.49 10.76 4.51
CA ASN A 12 0.78 10.90 5.19
C ASN A 12 1.97 10.60 4.26
N SER A 13 1.89 9.52 3.47
CA SER A 13 2.95 9.13 2.52
C SER A 13 3.23 10.18 1.44
N LYS A 14 2.18 10.92 1.03
CA LYS A 14 2.27 12.00 0.05
C LYS A 14 2.46 13.37 0.68
N ASN A 15 2.44 13.47 2.01
CA ASN A 15 2.51 14.73 2.78
C ASN A 15 1.44 15.76 2.35
N ILE A 16 0.18 15.32 2.25
CA ILE A 16 -0.96 16.14 1.83
C ILE A 16 -2.12 16.04 2.82
N THR A 17 -2.99 17.04 2.79
CA THR A 17 -4.19 17.14 3.62
C THR A 17 -5.43 16.65 2.87
N LYS A 18 -6.52 16.37 3.61
CA LYS A 18 -7.84 16.05 3.03
C LYS A 18 -8.38 17.17 2.12
N SER A 19 -8.00 18.42 2.40
CA SER A 19 -8.36 19.58 1.57
C SER A 19 -7.62 19.55 0.23
N GLN A 20 -6.32 19.27 0.24
CA GLN A 20 -5.52 19.07 -0.98
C GLN A 20 -6.04 17.87 -1.78
N LEU A 21 -6.29 16.73 -1.12
CA LEU A 21 -6.92 15.56 -1.76
C LEU A 21 -8.22 15.95 -2.47
N SER A 22 -9.10 16.73 -1.81
CA SER A 22 -10.35 17.18 -2.41
C SER A 22 -10.13 17.97 -3.70
N LYS A 23 -9.22 18.94 -3.65
CA LYS A 23 -8.89 19.82 -4.77
C LYS A 23 -8.28 19.05 -5.94
N GLU A 24 -7.38 18.11 -5.66
CA GLU A 24 -6.59 17.43 -6.68
C GLU A 24 -7.30 16.19 -7.27
N SER A 25 -8.07 15.44 -6.46
CA SER A 25 -8.85 14.29 -6.94
C SER A 25 -10.20 14.69 -7.56
N GLY A 26 -10.63 15.93 -7.38
CA GLY A 26 -11.96 16.40 -7.79
C GLY A 26 -13.10 15.69 -7.04
N ILE A 27 -12.83 15.19 -5.82
CA ILE A 27 -13.82 14.65 -4.90
C ILE A 27 -14.20 15.77 -3.92
N PRO A 28 -15.49 16.11 -3.73
CA PRO A 28 -15.89 17.15 -2.80
C PRO A 28 -15.39 16.88 -1.38
N TYR A 29 -14.90 17.92 -0.69
CA TYR A 29 -14.37 17.79 0.66
C TYR A 29 -15.37 17.17 1.63
N THR A 30 -16.65 17.54 1.51
CA THR A 30 -17.77 16.98 2.29
C THR A 30 -17.95 15.48 2.09
N THR A 31 -17.56 14.95 0.92
CA THR A 31 -17.56 13.51 0.65
C THR A 31 -16.41 12.85 1.38
N ILE A 32 -15.20 13.40 1.30
CA ILE A 32 -14.01 12.88 2.01
C ILE A 32 -14.21 12.92 3.52
N SER A 33 -14.67 14.05 4.08
CA SER A 33 -14.96 14.16 5.51
C SER A 33 -16.12 13.24 5.92
N GLY A 34 -17.08 13.03 5.01
CA GLY A 34 -18.21 12.12 5.20
C GLY A 34 -17.78 10.68 5.48
N PHE A 35 -16.67 10.19 4.89
CA PHE A 35 -16.16 8.84 5.15
C PHE A 35 -15.88 8.58 6.63
N TYR A 36 -15.35 9.58 7.35
CA TYR A 36 -14.96 9.48 8.75
C TYR A 36 -16.14 9.62 9.72
N VAL A 37 -17.26 10.19 9.26
CA VAL A 37 -18.44 10.44 10.10
C VAL A 37 -19.54 9.40 9.83
N LYS A 38 -19.76 9.07 8.56
CA LYS A 38 -20.87 8.22 8.10
C LYS A 38 -20.44 6.80 7.75
N GLY A 39 -19.13 6.52 7.76
CA GLY A 39 -18.58 5.26 7.27
C GLY A 39 -18.43 5.21 5.74
N THR A 40 -18.01 4.06 5.23
CA THR A 40 -17.63 3.87 3.82
C THR A 40 -18.47 2.83 3.07
N ASP A 41 -19.51 2.29 3.71
CA ASP A 41 -20.33 1.19 3.15
C ASP A 41 -21.03 1.54 1.83
N ASN A 42 -21.35 2.83 1.62
CA ASN A 42 -22.11 3.31 0.46
C ASN A 42 -21.30 4.24 -0.45
N VAL A 43 -19.95 4.15 -0.44
CA VAL A 43 -19.13 4.96 -1.35
C VAL A 43 -19.39 4.56 -2.80
N LYS A 44 -19.71 5.54 -3.64
CA LYS A 44 -19.92 5.34 -5.08
C LYS A 44 -18.64 4.86 -5.76
N LEU A 45 -18.76 3.91 -6.70
CA LEU A 45 -17.65 3.41 -7.51
C LEU A 45 -16.87 4.53 -8.22
N SER A 46 -17.55 5.57 -8.70
CA SER A 46 -16.89 6.74 -9.32
C SER A 46 -15.93 7.45 -8.37
N THR A 47 -16.27 7.50 -7.08
CA THR A 47 -15.43 8.12 -6.05
C THR A 47 -14.24 7.22 -5.73
N LEU A 48 -14.47 5.91 -5.63
CA LEU A 48 -13.39 4.93 -5.43
C LEU A 48 -12.39 4.95 -6.59
N LYS A 49 -12.86 5.04 -7.84
CA LYS A 49 -12.00 5.18 -9.03
C LYS A 49 -11.12 6.44 -8.95
N LYS A 50 -11.71 7.59 -8.62
CA LYS A 50 -10.95 8.84 -8.43
C LYS A 50 -9.88 8.72 -7.34
N LEU A 51 -10.19 8.05 -6.23
CA LEU A 51 -9.21 7.80 -5.16
C LEU A 51 -8.09 6.87 -5.65
N ALA A 52 -8.44 5.76 -6.30
CA ALA A 52 -7.49 4.78 -6.84
C ALA A 52 -6.56 5.44 -7.87
N ASP A 53 -7.11 6.22 -8.80
CA ASP A 53 -6.34 6.96 -9.80
C ASP A 53 -5.43 8.00 -9.14
N TYR A 54 -5.93 8.75 -8.15
CA TYR A 54 -5.14 9.77 -7.45
C TYR A 54 -3.98 9.16 -6.64
N PHE A 55 -4.24 8.05 -5.95
CA PHE A 55 -3.25 7.37 -5.11
C PHE A 55 -2.41 6.35 -5.85
N GLN A 56 -2.72 6.05 -7.12
CA GLN A 56 -2.05 5.04 -7.94
C GLN A 56 -2.08 3.65 -7.28
N CYS A 57 -3.24 3.29 -6.74
CA CYS A 57 -3.48 2.00 -6.09
C CYS A 57 -4.70 1.28 -6.72
N SER A 58 -4.89 0.00 -6.41
CA SER A 58 -6.06 -0.74 -6.88
C SER A 58 -7.32 -0.37 -6.07
N LEU A 59 -8.48 -0.55 -6.70
CA LEU A 59 -9.77 -0.45 -5.99
C LEU A 59 -9.84 -1.45 -4.84
N ASP A 60 -9.37 -2.68 -5.07
CA ASP A 60 -9.30 -3.75 -4.09
C ASP A 60 -8.56 -3.31 -2.81
N TYR A 61 -7.42 -2.64 -2.97
CA TYR A 61 -6.67 -2.11 -1.83
C TYR A 61 -7.53 -1.14 -1.02
N LEU A 62 -8.27 -0.23 -1.66
CA LEU A 62 -9.11 0.74 -0.95
C LEU A 62 -10.28 0.10 -0.19
N VAL A 63 -10.96 -0.88 -0.78
CA VAL A 63 -12.26 -1.37 -0.28
C VAL A 63 -12.18 -2.61 0.59
N TYR A 64 -11.17 -3.46 0.43
CA TYR A 64 -11.08 -4.70 1.20
C TYR A 64 -10.31 -4.51 2.48
N ASP A 65 -10.96 -4.67 3.62
CA ASP A 65 -10.34 -4.65 4.94
C ASP A 65 -9.43 -5.88 5.08
N ASP A 66 -8.17 -5.74 4.69
CA ASP A 66 -7.13 -6.78 4.65
C ASP A 66 -7.70 -8.21 4.43
N VAL A 67 -8.11 -8.50 3.20
CA VAL A 67 -7.94 -9.88 2.72
C VAL A 67 -6.44 -10.02 2.56
N GLY A 68 -5.78 -10.58 3.59
CA GLY A 68 -4.35 -10.49 3.87
C GLY A 68 -3.52 -10.18 2.63
N LEU A 69 -2.92 -8.97 2.60
CA LEU A 69 -1.95 -8.49 1.63
C LEU A 69 -1.86 -9.41 0.40
N ASN A 70 -2.64 -9.16 -0.66
CA ASN A 70 -2.51 -9.92 -1.90
C ASN A 70 -1.02 -10.02 -2.20
N GLU A 71 -0.46 -11.24 -2.09
CA GLU A 71 0.99 -11.44 -2.05
C GLU A 71 1.64 -10.78 -3.27
N ASN A 72 0.92 -10.74 -4.39
CA ASN A 72 1.34 -10.09 -5.63
C ASN A 72 1.53 -8.57 -5.49
N ILE A 73 0.69 -7.84 -4.75
CA ILE A 73 0.82 -6.37 -4.59
C ILE A 73 2.07 -6.05 -3.75
N VAL A 74 2.25 -6.75 -2.63
CA VAL A 74 3.41 -6.53 -1.75
C VAL A 74 4.68 -6.99 -2.44
N PHE A 75 4.63 -8.13 -3.12
CA PHE A 75 5.73 -8.62 -3.94
C PHE A 75 6.13 -7.61 -5.01
N ASN A 76 5.18 -7.04 -5.75
CA ASN A 76 5.45 -5.99 -6.73
C ASN A 76 6.07 -4.74 -6.10
N GLY A 77 5.62 -4.36 -4.89
CA GLY A 77 6.24 -3.29 -4.10
C GLY A 77 7.71 -3.58 -3.78
N TYR A 78 8.00 -4.79 -3.29
CA TYR A 78 9.37 -5.21 -2.99
C TYR A 78 10.26 -5.26 -4.25
N ILE A 79 9.76 -5.77 -5.36
CA ILE A 79 10.51 -5.80 -6.63
C ILE A 79 10.84 -4.39 -7.10
N ASN A 80 9.89 -3.46 -7.05
CA ASN A 80 10.12 -2.06 -7.43
C ASN A 80 11.11 -1.35 -6.51
N MET A 81 11.07 -1.61 -5.20
CA MET A 81 12.04 -1.07 -4.25
C MET A 81 13.44 -1.67 -4.49
N PHE A 82 13.53 -3.00 -4.63
CA PHE A 82 14.79 -3.70 -4.87
C PHE A 82 15.45 -3.27 -6.18
N ALA A 83 14.68 -3.06 -7.26
CA ALA A 83 15.22 -2.62 -8.54
C ALA A 83 16.02 -1.31 -8.43
N LYS A 84 15.58 -0.38 -7.57
CA LYS A 84 16.17 0.95 -7.37
C LYS A 84 17.44 0.95 -6.51
N LEU A 85 17.74 -0.15 -5.81
CA LEU A 85 18.91 -0.26 -4.96
C LEU A 85 20.22 -0.35 -5.75
N ASN A 86 21.29 0.17 -5.18
CA ASN A 86 22.64 -0.01 -5.69
C ASN A 86 23.16 -1.43 -5.41
N ARG A 87 24.36 -1.76 -5.92
CA ARG A 87 24.93 -3.12 -5.81
C ARG A 87 25.15 -3.56 -4.36
N GLU A 88 25.64 -2.67 -3.51
CA GLU A 88 25.93 -2.97 -2.10
C GLU A 88 24.64 -3.15 -1.29
N GLU A 89 23.64 -2.30 -1.52
CA GLU A 89 22.32 -2.40 -0.89
C GLU A 89 21.59 -3.69 -1.30
N LYS A 90 21.65 -4.07 -2.59
CA LYS A 90 21.12 -5.35 -3.08
C LYS A 90 21.78 -6.53 -2.38
N GLU A 91 23.09 -6.49 -2.21
CA GLU A 91 23.83 -7.54 -1.50
C GLU A 91 23.41 -7.66 -0.03
N LEU A 92 23.18 -6.53 0.65
CA LEU A 92 22.68 -6.52 2.03
C LEU A 92 21.27 -7.12 2.14
N THR A 93 20.36 -6.74 1.25
CA THR A 93 19.00 -7.29 1.24
C THR A 93 19.00 -8.79 0.98
N TYR A 94 19.83 -9.28 0.04
CA TYR A 94 20.00 -10.71 -0.20
C TYR A 94 20.51 -11.45 1.04
N LYS A 95 21.54 -10.92 1.72
CA LYS A 95 22.08 -11.50 2.96
C LYS A 95 21.03 -11.58 4.07
N ALA A 96 20.24 -10.52 4.24
CA ALA A 96 19.15 -10.49 5.23
C ALA A 96 18.09 -11.57 4.94
N ILE A 97 17.61 -11.65 3.70
CA ILE A 97 16.65 -12.69 3.28
C ILE A 97 17.23 -14.09 3.49
N ARG A 98 18.50 -14.30 3.14
CA ARG A 98 19.20 -15.57 3.33
C ARG A 98 19.27 -15.98 4.80
N ILE A 99 19.53 -15.04 5.71
CA ILE A 99 19.56 -15.31 7.16
C ILE A 99 18.17 -15.70 7.65
N LEU A 100 17.13 -14.97 7.25
CA LEU A 100 15.75 -15.27 7.62
C LEU A 100 15.33 -16.66 7.14
N TYR A 101 15.70 -17.02 5.91
CA TYR A 101 15.40 -18.35 5.35
C TYR A 101 16.12 -19.47 6.14
N LYS A 102 17.42 -19.28 6.45
CA LYS A 102 18.20 -20.23 7.26
C LYS A 102 17.62 -20.44 8.66
N ASN A 103 17.09 -19.38 9.27
CA ASN A 103 16.49 -19.45 10.60
C ASN A 103 15.10 -20.12 10.59
N LYS A 104 14.41 -20.11 9.44
CA LYS A 104 13.10 -20.73 9.26
C LYS A 104 13.18 -22.25 9.04
N GLU A 105 14.25 -22.74 8.44
CA GLU A 105 14.39 -24.17 8.09
C GLU A 105 15.25 -25.01 9.06
N GLY A 106 15.80 -24.44 10.13
CA GLY A 106 16.49 -25.25 11.16
C GLY A 106 17.45 -26.30 10.58
N ILE A 107 18.51 -25.86 9.88
CA ILE A 107 19.55 -26.73 9.28
C ILE A 107 19.04 -27.65 8.16
N ASN A 108 19.26 -27.24 6.90
CA ASN A 108 20.04 -27.96 5.88
C ASN A 108 19.76 -27.40 4.48
N TYR A 109 20.70 -26.61 3.95
CA TYR A 109 21.02 -26.71 2.53
C TYR A 109 22.54 -26.59 2.36
N ILE A 110 23.12 -27.74 2.06
CA ILE A 110 24.46 -27.92 1.52
C ILE A 110 24.32 -27.90 -0.01
N GLY A 111 25.18 -27.13 -0.69
CA GLY A 111 25.39 -27.17 -2.13
C GLY A 111 24.65 -26.07 -2.91
N ASN A 112 25.27 -25.33 -3.83
CA ASN A 112 26.66 -25.25 -4.30
C ASN A 112 27.01 -23.76 -4.50
#